data_AF-X5Q7J4-F1
#
_entry.id   AF-X5Q7J4-F1
#
_cell.length_a   1.000
_cell.length_b   1.000
_cell.length_c   1.000
_cell.angle_alpha   90.00
_cell.angle_beta   90.00
_cell.angle_gamma   90.00
#
_symmetry.space_group_name_H-M   'P 1'
#
loop_
_entity.id
_entity.type
_entity.pdbx_description
1 polymer ?
#
loop_
_entity_poly.entity_id
_entity_poly.type
_entity_poly.pdbx_seq_one_letter_code
_entity_poly.pdbx_strand_id
1 'polypeptide(L)'
;MSEVEPDPENVSPLGLGTISQVGEAYATAEFKVNLTRPITPRTGEVVCEGKVVHKGRTLTVSEAALKDANGKLLAFGTETCSIFPANLAAR
;
A
#
# COMPACT_ATOMS: atom_id res chain seq x y z
N MET A 1 13.31 18.03 7.60
CA MET A 1 12.25 17.23 6.97
C MET A 1 12.92 16.52 5.82
N SER A 2 13.36 15.28 6.03
CA SER A 2 14.00 14.49 4.98
C SER A 2 12.89 13.86 4.15
N GLU A 3 12.78 14.26 2.89
CA GLU A 3 11.94 13.59 1.91
C GLU A 3 12.35 12.11 1.84
N VAL A 4 11.42 11.23 2.17
CA VAL A 4 11.61 9.78 2.04
C VAL A 4 11.36 9.47 0.57
N GLU A 5 12.44 9.36 -0.20
CA GLU A 5 12.37 8.87 -1.59
C GLU A 5 11.81 7.44 -1.57
N PRO A 6 10.73 7.16 -2.33
CA PRO A 6 10.12 5.83 -2.36
C PRO A 6 11.09 4.84 -3.00
N ASP A 7 11.47 3.80 -2.25
CA ASP A 7 12.24 2.67 -2.78
C ASP A 7 11.39 1.95 -3.86
N PRO A 8 11.86 1.91 -5.13
CA PRO A 8 11.11 1.30 -6.23
C PRO A 8 10.86 -0.20 -6.05
N GLU A 9 11.64 -0.89 -5.21
CA GLU A 9 11.43 -2.31 -4.92
C GLU A 9 10.41 -2.54 -3.79
N ASN A 10 10.02 -1.49 -3.07
CA ASN A 10 9.21 -1.58 -1.86
C ASN A 10 7.81 -0.98 -2.01
N VAL A 11 7.22 -1.03 -3.21
CA VAL A 11 5.90 -0.45 -3.47
C VAL A 11 4.81 -1.34 -2.85
N SER A 12 4.41 -1.05 -1.60
CA SER A 12 3.18 -1.61 -1.04
C SER A 12 1.99 -1.03 -1.82
N PRO A 13 1.01 -1.86 -2.21
CA PRO A 13 -0.12 -1.44 -3.03
C PRO A 13 -1.00 -0.38 -2.36
N LEU A 14 -0.89 -0.18 -1.03
CA LEU A 14 -1.74 0.71 -0.25
C LEU A 14 -0.99 1.86 0.46
N GLY A 15 0.24 2.18 0.05
CA GLY A 15 0.94 3.42 0.45
C GLY A 15 1.77 3.33 1.73
N LEU A 16 2.15 2.13 2.18
CA LEU A 16 3.01 1.96 3.36
C LEU A 16 4.39 2.62 3.20
N GLY A 17 4.94 2.65 1.99
CA GLY A 17 6.25 3.27 1.71
C GLY A 17 6.32 4.73 2.11
N THR A 18 5.20 5.46 2.08
CA THR A 18 5.14 6.88 2.43
C THR A 18 5.14 7.15 3.94
N ILE A 19 4.74 6.17 4.77
CA ILE A 19 4.64 6.33 6.23
C ILE A 19 5.73 5.57 7.00
N SER A 20 6.61 4.85 6.31
CA SER A 20 7.73 4.12 6.92
C SER A 20 8.83 5.09 7.36
N GLN A 21 9.44 4.84 8.52
CA GLN A 21 10.56 5.65 9.01
C GLN A 21 11.88 5.15 8.45
N VAL A 22 12.85 6.05 8.34
CA VAL A 22 14.24 5.68 8.00
C VAL A 22 14.74 4.63 9.00
N GLY A 23 15.23 3.50 8.49
CA GLY A 23 15.68 2.37 9.31
C GLY A 23 14.60 1.32 9.59
N GLU A 24 13.39 1.49 9.07
CA GLU A 24 12.36 0.44 9.02
C GLU A 24 12.38 -0.27 7.67
N ALA A 25 12.24 -1.59 7.69
CA ALA A 25 11.88 -2.41 6.56
C ALA A 25 10.50 -3.02 6.81
N TYR A 26 9.81 -3.39 5.74
CA TYR A 26 8.51 -4.02 5.84
C TYR A 26 8.34 -5.12 4.81
N ALA A 27 7.45 -6.05 5.12
CA ALA A 27 7.04 -7.10 4.20
C ALA A 27 5.53 -7.34 4.35
N THR A 28 4.83 -7.51 3.23
CA THR A 28 3.40 -7.84 3.24
C THR A 28 3.20 -9.21 3.91
N ALA A 29 2.35 -9.25 4.93
CA ALA A 29 1.97 -10.47 5.64
C ALA A 29 0.62 -11.02 5.15
N GLU A 30 -0.33 -10.13 4.86
CA GLU A 30 -1.64 -10.47 4.32
C GLU A 30 -2.09 -9.39 3.34
N PHE A 31 -2.70 -9.81 2.24
CA PHE A 31 -3.32 -8.92 1.28
C PHE A 31 -4.62 -9.51 0.76
N LYS A 32 -5.69 -8.73 0.80
CA LYS A 32 -7.01 -9.13 0.29
C LYS A 32 -7.55 -8.04 -0.63
N VAL A 33 -8.06 -8.45 -1.79
CA VAL A 33 -8.79 -7.56 -2.71
C VAL A 33 -10.12 -8.17 -3.07
N ASN A 34 -11.17 -7.35 -3.04
CA ASN A 34 -12.50 -7.71 -3.48
C ASN A 34 -12.79 -6.91 -4.76
N LEU A 35 -12.83 -7.59 -5.90
CA LEU A 35 -13.23 -7.00 -7.17
C LEU A 35 -14.76 -6.97 -7.23
N THR A 36 -15.34 -5.77 -7.13
CA THR A 36 -16.79 -5.59 -7.17
C THR A 36 -17.31 -5.48 -8.61
N ARG A 37 -16.42 -5.14 -9.55
CA ARG A 37 -16.72 -4.95 -10.98
C ARG A 37 -15.54 -5.39 -11.85
N PRO A 38 -15.76 -5.81 -13.11
CA PRO A 38 -14.68 -6.11 -14.04
C PRO A 38 -13.81 -4.88 -14.31
N ILE A 39 -12.50 -5.08 -14.25
CA ILE A 39 -11.49 -4.11 -14.67
C ILE A 39 -10.90 -4.63 -15.97
N THR A 40 -11.02 -3.84 -17.03
CA THR A 40 -10.61 -4.22 -18.40
C THR A 40 -9.82 -3.08 -19.03
N PRO A 41 -9.13 -3.29 -20.17
CA PRO A 41 -8.47 -2.20 -20.89
C PRO A 41 -9.43 -1.06 -21.29
N ARG A 42 -10.75 -1.31 -21.36
CA ARG A 42 -11.78 -0.30 -21.65
C ARG A 42 -12.24 0.48 -20.42
N THR A 43 -11.86 0.07 -19.22
CA THR A 43 -12.23 0.75 -17.97
C THR A 43 -11.63 2.16 -17.90
N GLY A 44 -10.55 2.42 -18.64
CA GLY A 44 -9.88 3.70 -18.66
C GLY A 44 -9.01 3.90 -17.43
N GLU A 45 -8.70 5.16 -17.14
CA GLU A 45 -7.94 5.55 -15.95
C GLU A 45 -8.73 5.24 -14.67
N VAL A 46 -8.01 4.76 -13.67
CA VAL A 46 -8.56 4.39 -12.36
C VAL A 46 -7.71 5.02 -11.27
N VAL A 47 -8.36 5.45 -10.20
CA VAL A 47 -7.70 6.07 -9.04
C VAL A 47 -7.82 5.12 -7.86
N CYS A 48 -6.67 4.80 -7.25
CA CYS A 48 -6.59 4.06 -6.01
C CYS A 48 -6.31 5.03 -4.86
N GLU A 49 -7.20 5.06 -3.87
CA GLU A 49 -7.02 5.86 -2.65
C GLU A 49 -6.87 4.90 -1.48
N GLY A 50 -5.70 4.92 -0.83
CA GLY A 50 -5.39 4.11 0.34
C GLY A 50 -5.20 4.97 1.60
N LYS A 51 -5.46 4.36 2.76
CA LYS A 51 -5.09 4.94 4.05
C LYS A 51 -4.65 3.85 5.02
N VAL A 52 -3.78 4.25 5.93
CA VAL A 52 -3.35 3.41 7.04
C VAL A 52 -4.44 3.45 8.11
N VAL A 53 -4.99 2.27 8.44
CA VAL A 53 -6.00 2.09 9.48
C VAL A 53 -5.33 1.98 10.85
N HIS A 54 -4.17 1.34 10.91
CA HIS A 54 -3.40 1.16 12.14
C HIS A 54 -1.91 1.04 11.83
N LYS A 55 -1.06 1.87 12.46
CA LYS A 55 0.41 1.73 12.43
C LYS A 55 0.90 1.32 13.82
N GLY A 56 1.30 0.07 13.95
CA GLY A 56 1.96 -0.47 15.14
C GLY A 56 3.49 -0.53 14.95
N ARG A 57 4.19 -1.02 15.98
CA ARG A 57 5.65 -1.18 15.95
C ARG A 57 6.13 -2.33 15.05
N THR A 58 5.32 -3.39 14.95
CA THR A 58 5.68 -4.62 14.22
C THR A 58 4.68 -4.98 13.14
N LEU A 59 3.52 -4.31 13.09
CA LEU A 59 2.46 -4.55 12.13
C LEU A 59 1.83 -3.22 11.71
N THR A 60 1.50 -3.09 10.43
CA THR A 60 0.69 -1.99 9.89
C THR A 60 -0.47 -2.56 9.10
N VAL A 61 -1.67 -2.03 9.32
CA VAL A 61 -2.89 -2.39 8.58
C VAL A 61 -3.36 -1.17 7.79
N SER A 62 -3.70 -1.38 6.53
CA SER A 62 -4.20 -0.35 5.62
C SER A 62 -5.38 -0.85 4.81
N GLU A 63 -6.17 0.09 4.30
CA GLU A 63 -7.30 -0.17 3.41
C GLU A 63 -7.25 0.77 2.21
N ALA A 64 -7.79 0.33 1.08
CA ALA A 64 -7.87 1.16 -0.12
C ALA A 64 -9.09 0.87 -0.99
N ALA A 65 -9.51 1.88 -1.74
CA ALA A 65 -10.58 1.81 -2.71
C ALA A 65 -10.07 2.22 -4.10
N LEU A 66 -10.38 1.40 -5.11
CA LEU A 66 -10.12 1.68 -6.52
C LEU A 66 -11.41 2.14 -7.19
N LYS A 67 -11.38 3.30 -7.84
CA LYS A 67 -12.55 3.90 -8.52
C LYS A 67 -12.23 4.26 -9.97
N ASP A 68 -13.23 4.21 -10.85
CA ASP A 68 -13.12 4.75 -12.21
C ASP A 68 -13.28 6.29 -12.23
N ALA A 69 -13.12 6.90 -13.41
CA ALA A 69 -13.29 8.35 -13.62
C ALA A 69 -14.68 8.89 -13.24
N ASN A 70 -15.71 8.03 -13.14
CA ASN A 70 -17.05 8.40 -12.71
C ASN A 70 -17.27 8.18 -11.21
N GLY A 71 -16.22 7.84 -10.46
CA GLY A 71 -16.26 7.57 -9.03
C GLY A 71 -16.85 6.20 -8.68
N LYS A 72 -17.04 5.29 -9.65
CA LYS A 72 -17.61 3.97 -9.41
C LYS A 72 -16.57 3.07 -8.75
N LEU A 73 -16.91 2.47 -7.61
CA LEU A 73 -16.04 1.51 -6.94
C LEU A 73 -15.81 0.28 -7.83
N LEU A 74 -14.55 -0.01 -8.13
CA LEU A 74 -14.13 -1.19 -8.89
C LEU A 74 -13.62 -2.28 -7.96
N ALA A 75 -12.80 -1.89 -6.98
CA ALA A 75 -12.24 -2.81 -6.00
C ALA A 75 -12.07 -2.16 -4.63
N PHE A 76 -12.11 -2.99 -3.59
CA PHE A 76 -11.70 -2.60 -2.23
C PHE A 76 -10.69 -3.62 -1.71
N GLY A 77 -9.60 -3.13 -1.12
CA GLY A 77 -8.52 -3.95 -0.62
C GLY A 77 -8.11 -3.59 0.80
N THR A 78 -7.55 -4.58 1.49
CA THR A 78 -6.89 -4.43 2.79
C THR A 78 -5.51 -5.07 2.73
N GLU A 79 -4.55 -4.47 3.40
CA GLU A 79 -3.18 -4.96 3.49
C GLU A 79 -2.72 -4.95 4.96
N THR A 80 -2.07 -6.02 5.37
CA THR A 80 -1.31 -6.09 6.62
C THR A 80 0.16 -6.31 6.28
N CYS A 81 1.04 -5.45 6.80
CA CYS A 81 2.49 -5.58 6.65
C CYS A 81 3.16 -5.77 7.99
N SER A 82 4.16 -6.64 8.03
CA SER A 82 5.13 -6.73 9.12
C SER A 82 6.15 -5.62 9.01
N ILE A 83 6.49 -4.98 10.13
CA ILE A 83 7.53 -3.95 10.25
C ILE A 83 8.68 -4.52 11.09
N PHE A 84 9.90 -4.32 10.64
CA PHE A 84 11.11 -4.76 11.32
C PHE A 84 12.27 -3.80 11.02
N PRO A 85 13.35 -3.81 11.82
CA PRO A 85 14.52 -2.98 11.54
C PRO A 85 15.09 -3.30 10.16
N ALA A 86 15.30 -2.29 9.33
CA ALA A 86 16.05 -2.44 8.09
C ALA A 86 17.49 -2.80 8.45
N ASN A 87 17.97 -3.97 8.03
CA ASN A 87 19.38 -4.27 8.14
C ASN A 87 20.13 -3.50 7.04
N LEU A 88 20.49 -2.26 7.34
CA LEU A 88 21.33 -1.42 6.47
C LEU A 88 22.77 -1.97 6.31
N ALA A 89 23.10 -3.10 6.93
CA ALA A 89 24.36 -3.82 6.75
C ALA A 89 24.23 -4.99 5.76
N ALA A 90 23.63 -4.76 4.60
CA ALA A 90 23.95 -5.52 3.39
C ALA A 90 25.04 -4.75 2.64
N ARG A 91 26.29 -5.14 2.90
CA ARG A 91 27.46 -4.78 2.09
C ARG A 91 27.58 -5.72 0.90
#